data_AF-Q097Y4-F1
#
_entry.id   AF-Q097Y4-F1
#
_cell.length_a   1.000
_cell.length_b   1.000
_cell.length_c   1.000
_cell.angle_alpha   90.00
_cell.angle_beta   90.00
_cell.angle_gamma   90.00
#
_symmetry.space_group_name_H-M   'P 1'
#
loop_
_entity.id
_entity.type
_entity.pdbx_description
1 polymer ?
#
loop_
_entity_poly.entity_id
_entity_poly.type
_entity_poly.pdbx_seq_one_letter_code
_entity_poly.pdbx_strand_id
1 'polypeptide(L)'
;MAPVIRDTVMDVNALLTVIRQQFPGPPAGTPPPVAPTVEQDKTRNAAATLRQAMGQVAQEITQLGEAMRNPAVVSDRWTLLAEIQRFRTTFREQIGDLVFNSMSHMVDVARKEVVPGYEADVKAAMTVRAIVADLTRILSARLEKVRDAEPEDVQWNAQQLQNELDAFGRTAAYRGLRAQDKRHIIESRGQVGRLAAMASPVKAELLQLVQTLDGLVRSLAAVNQRKVLIINDREVWAVCGVRLERAQTLLGSDPAGAARFLAEAVMVAQSLYGREPGLDAFLRKTRKAPLGSLSGAELRSTLETLQGLLASLGGM
;
A
#
# COMPACT_ATOMS: atom_id res chain seq x y z
N MET A 1 -7.99 -25.08 0.35
CA MET A 1 -8.64 -23.75 0.24
C MET A 1 -10.03 -23.74 0.85
N ALA A 2 -10.91 -24.69 0.50
CA ALA A 2 -12.26 -24.80 1.09
C ALA A 2 -12.32 -24.86 2.64
N PRO A 3 -11.40 -25.53 3.37
CA PRO A 3 -11.45 -25.57 4.84
C PRO A 3 -11.21 -24.20 5.48
N VAL A 4 -10.15 -23.50 5.06
CA VAL A 4 -9.77 -22.19 5.62
C VAL A 4 -10.85 -21.12 5.39
N ILE A 5 -11.53 -21.15 4.25
CA ILE A 5 -12.64 -20.23 3.95
C ILE A 5 -13.84 -20.55 4.86
N ARG A 6 -14.16 -21.84 5.02
CA ARG A 6 -15.22 -22.28 5.93
C ARG A 6 -14.95 -21.85 7.36
N ASP A 7 -13.73 -22.06 7.85
CA ASP A 7 -13.32 -21.70 9.21
C ASP A 7 -13.42 -20.20 9.41
N THR A 8 -12.94 -19.41 8.44
CA THR A 8 -13.07 -17.93 8.47
C THR A 8 -14.54 -17.51 8.54
N VAL A 9 -15.42 -18.08 7.69
CA VAL A 9 -16.85 -17.76 7.71
C VAL A 9 -17.50 -18.15 9.05
N MET A 10 -17.10 -19.28 9.64
CA MET A 10 -17.57 -19.70 10.95
C MET A 10 -17.13 -18.74 12.06
N ASP A 11 -15.87 -18.34 12.09
CA ASP A 11 -15.32 -17.41 13.08
C ASP A 11 -16.01 -16.05 13.01
N VAL A 12 -16.26 -15.55 11.79
CA VAL A 12 -16.99 -14.29 11.65
C VAL A 12 -18.44 -14.44 12.08
N ASN A 13 -19.12 -15.54 11.75
CA ASN A 13 -20.49 -15.79 12.25
C ASN A 13 -20.56 -15.88 13.78
N ALA A 14 -19.53 -16.46 14.42
CA ALA A 14 -19.41 -16.47 15.87
C ALA A 14 -19.24 -15.05 16.43
N LEU A 15 -18.38 -14.23 15.82
CA LEU A 15 -18.22 -12.80 16.16
C LEU A 15 -19.53 -12.02 15.98
N LEU A 16 -20.25 -12.22 14.88
CA LEU A 16 -21.57 -11.63 14.63
C LEU A 16 -22.55 -11.97 15.76
N THR A 17 -22.51 -13.21 16.25
CA THR A 17 -23.38 -13.68 17.33
C THR A 17 -23.02 -13.01 18.66
N VAL A 18 -21.74 -12.99 19.03
CA VAL A 18 -21.27 -12.35 20.28
C VAL A 18 -21.66 -10.88 20.33
N ILE A 19 -21.44 -10.13 19.25
CA ILE A 19 -21.74 -8.69 19.24
C ILE A 19 -23.25 -8.44 19.33
N ARG A 20 -24.10 -9.25 18.68
CA ARG A 20 -25.56 -9.14 18.83
C ARG A 20 -26.03 -9.39 20.26
N GLN A 21 -25.38 -10.31 20.97
CA GLN A 21 -25.69 -10.63 22.37
C GLN A 21 -25.21 -9.53 23.33
N GLN A 22 -24.00 -9.02 23.12
CA GLN A 22 -23.38 -8.03 24.02
C GLN A 22 -23.85 -6.59 23.75
N PHE A 23 -24.31 -6.29 22.52
CA PHE A 23 -24.76 -4.96 22.12
C PHE A 23 -26.15 -5.00 21.47
N PRO A 24 -27.19 -5.39 22.22
CA PRO A 24 -28.55 -5.44 21.70
C PRO A 24 -28.99 -4.06 21.18
N GLY A 25 -29.81 -4.05 20.13
CA GLY A 25 -30.46 -2.82 19.66
C GLY A 25 -31.41 -2.28 20.73
N PRO A 26 -31.69 -0.96 20.76
CA PRO A 26 -32.73 -0.43 21.62
C PRO A 26 -34.07 -1.13 21.28
N PRO A 27 -34.89 -1.49 22.28
CA PRO A 27 -36.20 -2.08 22.02
C PRO A 27 -37.03 -1.13 21.15
N ALA A 28 -37.75 -1.68 20.17
CA ALA A 28 -38.63 -0.90 19.33
C ALA A 28 -39.62 -0.09 20.19
N GLY A 29 -39.66 1.23 19.99
CA GLY A 29 -40.54 2.14 20.74
C GLY A 29 -39.95 2.73 22.02
N THR A 30 -38.68 2.47 22.36
CA THR A 30 -38.03 3.12 23.51
C THR A 30 -37.57 4.53 23.13
N PRO A 31 -38.14 5.60 23.69
CA PRO A 31 -37.66 6.95 23.41
C PRO A 31 -36.24 7.15 23.96
N PRO A 32 -35.38 7.94 23.29
CA PRO A 32 -34.09 8.30 23.84
C PRO A 32 -34.26 9.04 25.18
N PRO A 33 -33.32 8.88 26.13
CA PRO A 33 -33.36 9.65 27.37
C PRO A 33 -33.38 11.15 27.08
N VAL A 34 -34.18 11.90 27.85
CA VAL A 34 -34.45 13.33 27.63
C VAL A 34 -33.21 14.21 27.89
N ALA A 35 -32.22 13.70 28.62
CA ALA A 35 -30.91 14.32 28.84
C ALA A 35 -29.84 13.24 29.13
N PRO A 36 -29.20 12.66 28.10
CA PRO A 36 -28.12 11.70 28.30
C PRO A 36 -26.88 12.38 28.91
N THR A 37 -26.12 11.65 29.72
CA THR A 37 -24.79 12.10 30.13
C THR A 37 -23.80 11.96 28.97
N VAL A 38 -22.71 12.73 28.99
CA VAL A 38 -21.63 12.64 27.98
C VAL A 38 -21.12 11.19 27.83
N GLU A 39 -21.02 10.46 28.93
CA GLU A 39 -20.58 9.06 28.94
C GLU A 39 -21.62 8.10 28.32
N GLN A 40 -22.92 8.35 28.57
CA GLN A 40 -24.02 7.60 27.95
C GLN A 40 -24.08 7.86 26.44
N ASP A 41 -23.84 9.10 25.99
CA ASP A 41 -23.79 9.45 24.57
C ASP A 41 -22.60 8.78 23.87
N LYS A 42 -21.40 8.82 24.47
CA LYS A 42 -20.22 8.11 23.95
C LYS A 42 -20.49 6.62 23.78
N THR A 43 -21.05 5.99 24.81
CA THR A 43 -21.37 4.55 24.80
C THR A 43 -22.43 4.23 23.76
N ARG A 44 -23.47 5.06 23.64
CA ARG A 44 -24.54 4.88 22.65
C ARG A 44 -24.01 4.99 21.22
N ASN A 45 -23.13 5.96 20.97
CA ASN A 45 -22.51 6.17 19.66
C ASN A 45 -21.58 5.00 19.29
N ALA A 46 -20.73 4.55 20.21
CA ALA A 46 -19.90 3.36 20.00
C ALA A 46 -20.76 2.11 19.69
N ALA A 47 -21.84 1.88 20.44
CA ALA A 47 -22.75 0.76 20.20
C ALA A 47 -23.50 0.88 18.86
N ALA A 48 -23.86 2.09 18.42
CA ALA A 48 -24.47 2.32 17.11
C ALA A 48 -23.49 2.01 15.96
N THR A 49 -22.25 2.49 16.07
CA THR A 49 -21.16 2.20 15.13
C THR A 49 -20.89 0.70 15.03
N LEU A 50 -20.85 0.00 16.18
CA LEU A 50 -20.73 -1.46 16.22
C LEU A 50 -21.83 -2.12 15.39
N ARG A 51 -23.10 -1.84 15.68
CA ARG A 51 -24.23 -2.45 14.96
C ARG A 51 -24.22 -2.17 13.45
N GLN A 52 -23.87 -0.96 13.04
CA GLN A 52 -23.81 -0.61 11.61
C GLN A 52 -22.73 -1.42 10.89
N ALA A 53 -21.52 -1.48 11.44
CA ALA A 53 -20.43 -2.27 10.87
C ALA A 53 -20.79 -3.76 10.80
N MET A 54 -21.51 -4.28 11.80
CA MET A 54 -21.99 -5.66 11.79
C MET A 54 -22.98 -5.96 10.66
N GLY A 55 -23.86 -5.02 10.34
CA GLY A 55 -24.76 -5.13 9.19
C GLY A 55 -23.98 -5.27 7.87
N GLN A 56 -22.92 -4.47 7.72
CA GLN A 56 -22.04 -4.50 6.54
C GLN A 56 -21.27 -5.82 6.44
N VAL A 57 -20.63 -6.25 7.52
CA VAL A 57 -19.89 -7.52 7.58
C VAL A 57 -20.78 -8.71 7.25
N ALA A 58 -22.00 -8.75 7.79
CA ALA A 58 -22.94 -9.83 7.52
C ALA A 58 -23.36 -9.87 6.04
N GLN A 59 -23.61 -8.70 5.44
CA GLN A 59 -23.94 -8.59 4.03
C GLN A 59 -22.79 -9.07 3.13
N GLU A 60 -21.54 -8.75 3.46
CA GLU A 60 -20.38 -9.21 2.70
C GLU A 60 -20.16 -10.72 2.78
N ILE A 61 -20.42 -11.35 3.92
CA ILE A 61 -20.36 -12.81 4.04
C ILE A 61 -21.43 -13.46 3.16
N THR A 62 -22.63 -12.91 3.12
CA THR A 62 -23.68 -13.39 2.22
C THR A 62 -23.24 -13.28 0.76
N GLN A 63 -22.69 -12.13 0.36
CA GLN A 63 -22.16 -11.92 -0.99
C GLN A 63 -21.02 -12.89 -1.33
N LEU A 64 -20.10 -13.14 -0.39
CA LEU A 64 -19.06 -14.15 -0.56
C LEU A 64 -19.67 -15.54 -0.76
N GLY A 65 -20.68 -15.90 0.06
CA GLY A 65 -21.38 -17.17 -0.06
C GLY A 65 -22.05 -17.36 -1.43
N GLU A 66 -22.64 -16.30 -1.97
CA GLU A 66 -23.21 -16.28 -3.32
C GLU A 66 -22.14 -16.40 -4.41
N ALA A 67 -21.06 -15.63 -4.30
CA ALA A 67 -19.93 -15.69 -5.23
C ALA A 67 -19.27 -17.08 -5.26
N MET A 68 -19.12 -17.73 -4.10
CA MET A 68 -18.57 -19.07 -3.96
C MET A 68 -19.48 -20.18 -4.51
N ARG A 69 -20.75 -19.88 -4.77
CA ARG A 69 -21.70 -20.78 -5.45
C ARG A 69 -21.79 -20.52 -6.95
N ASN A 70 -21.21 -19.41 -7.44
CA ASN A 70 -21.23 -19.06 -8.85
C ASN A 70 -20.19 -19.89 -9.64
N PRO A 71 -20.60 -20.73 -10.61
CA PRO A 71 -19.68 -21.54 -11.40
C PRO A 71 -18.63 -20.72 -12.16
N ALA A 72 -18.95 -19.50 -12.57
CA ALA A 72 -18.00 -18.62 -13.26
C ALA A 72 -16.82 -18.22 -12.36
N VAL A 73 -17.03 -18.13 -11.05
CA VAL A 73 -16.00 -17.78 -10.07
C VAL A 73 -15.18 -19.00 -9.69
N VAL A 74 -15.84 -20.15 -9.49
CA VAL A 74 -15.20 -21.37 -8.98
C VAL A 74 -14.46 -22.15 -10.08
N SER A 75 -14.88 -22.02 -11.34
CA SER A 75 -14.25 -22.71 -12.47
C SER A 75 -12.85 -22.17 -12.82
N ASP A 76 -12.59 -20.88 -12.59
CA ASP A 76 -11.26 -20.28 -12.76
C ASP A 76 -10.58 -20.04 -11.41
N ARG A 77 -9.45 -20.73 -11.20
CA ARG A 77 -8.64 -20.61 -9.98
C ARG A 77 -8.21 -19.17 -9.70
N TRP A 78 -7.90 -18.38 -10.72
CA TRP A 78 -7.42 -17.01 -10.52
C TRP A 78 -8.54 -16.07 -10.10
N THR A 79 -9.72 -16.22 -10.70
CA THR A 79 -10.94 -15.51 -10.30
C THR A 79 -11.32 -15.84 -8.86
N LEU A 80 -11.33 -17.12 -8.49
CA LEU A 80 -11.58 -17.53 -7.10
C LEU A 80 -10.59 -16.89 -6.11
N LEU A 81 -9.30 -16.90 -6.42
CA LEU A 81 -8.27 -16.28 -5.57
C LEU A 81 -8.44 -14.76 -5.45
N ALA A 82 -8.88 -14.10 -6.53
CA ALA A 82 -9.15 -12.67 -6.52
C ALA A 82 -10.31 -12.31 -5.59
N GLU A 83 -11.41 -13.07 -5.65
CA GLU A 83 -12.56 -12.87 -4.77
C GLU A 83 -12.21 -13.10 -3.30
N ILE A 84 -11.49 -14.17 -2.97
CA ILE A 84 -11.04 -14.45 -1.60
C ILE A 84 -10.13 -13.33 -1.09
N GLN A 85 -9.19 -12.86 -1.91
CA GLN A 85 -8.27 -11.80 -1.53
C GLN A 85 -9.00 -10.47 -1.32
N ARG A 86 -9.96 -10.15 -2.20
CA ARG A 86 -10.82 -8.97 -2.07
C ARG A 86 -11.60 -9.01 -0.76
N PHE A 87 -12.35 -10.08 -0.51
CA PHE A 87 -13.11 -10.28 0.71
C PHE A 87 -12.23 -10.12 1.96
N ARG A 88 -11.08 -10.80 2.00
CA ARG A 88 -10.17 -10.71 3.16
C ARG A 88 -9.65 -9.29 3.39
N THR A 89 -9.39 -8.54 2.32
CA THR A 89 -8.91 -7.15 2.42
C THR A 89 -10.01 -6.26 2.96
N THR A 90 -11.21 -6.31 2.38
CA THR A 90 -12.36 -5.53 2.82
C THR A 90 -12.76 -5.85 4.25
N PHE A 91 -12.85 -7.13 4.60
CA PHE A 91 -13.18 -7.57 5.94
C PHE A 91 -12.18 -7.05 6.98
N ARG A 92 -10.88 -7.13 6.68
CA ARG A 92 -9.83 -6.63 7.58
C ARG A 92 -9.92 -5.11 7.75
N GLU A 93 -10.18 -4.37 6.69
CA GLU A 93 -10.39 -2.92 6.74
C GLU A 93 -11.61 -2.55 7.58
N GLN A 94 -12.73 -3.27 7.42
CA GLN A 94 -13.96 -3.05 8.20
C GLN A 94 -13.78 -3.34 9.68
N ILE A 95 -13.14 -4.44 10.05
CA ILE A 95 -12.83 -4.74 11.45
C ILE A 95 -11.88 -3.68 12.02
N GLY A 96 -10.89 -3.23 11.24
CA GLY A 96 -10.00 -2.16 11.68
C GLY A 96 -10.74 -0.83 11.91
N ASP A 97 -11.63 -0.46 11.00
CA ASP A 97 -12.48 0.73 11.13
C ASP A 97 -13.45 0.62 12.31
N LEU A 98 -14.02 -0.57 12.52
CA LEU A 98 -14.90 -0.85 13.64
C LEU A 98 -14.19 -0.61 14.98
N VAL A 99 -13.01 -1.21 15.16
CA VAL A 99 -12.23 -1.08 16.40
C VAL A 99 -11.82 0.37 16.61
N PHE A 100 -11.27 1.01 15.57
CA PHE A 100 -10.83 2.41 15.67
C PHE A 100 -11.99 3.36 15.99
N ASN A 101 -13.08 3.30 15.22
CA ASN A 101 -14.20 4.22 15.40
C ASN A 101 -14.85 4.04 16.78
N SER A 102 -15.01 2.80 17.24
CA SER A 102 -15.57 2.51 18.58
C SER A 102 -14.71 3.10 19.70
N MET A 103 -13.38 2.91 19.62
CA MET A 103 -12.45 3.44 20.62
C MET A 103 -12.32 4.97 20.56
N SER A 104 -12.33 5.55 19.36
CA SER A 104 -12.20 7.00 19.15
C SER A 104 -13.34 7.83 19.76
N HIS A 105 -14.52 7.23 19.98
CA HIS A 105 -15.60 7.87 20.71
C HIS A 105 -15.33 7.97 22.21
N MET A 106 -14.50 7.09 22.76
CA MET A 106 -14.23 7.00 24.19
C MET A 106 -13.00 7.82 24.58
N VAL A 107 -11.92 7.69 23.81
CA VAL A 107 -10.59 8.24 24.09
C VAL A 107 -9.90 8.70 22.80
N ASP A 108 -9.00 9.67 22.89
CA ASP A 108 -8.12 10.06 21.79
C ASP A 108 -7.06 8.98 21.58
N VAL A 109 -7.14 8.28 20.45
CA VAL A 109 -6.27 7.14 20.10
C VAL A 109 -5.89 7.19 18.63
N ALA A 110 -4.66 6.78 18.32
CA ALA A 110 -4.22 6.58 16.96
C ALA A 110 -4.53 5.16 16.46
N ARG A 111 -4.69 4.98 15.15
CA ARG A 111 -4.96 3.65 14.55
C ARG A 111 -3.91 2.61 14.91
N LYS A 112 -2.64 3.00 14.95
CA LYS A 112 -1.52 2.13 15.33
C LYS A 112 -1.64 1.55 16.75
N GLU A 113 -2.40 2.20 17.63
CA GLU A 113 -2.54 1.81 19.04
C GLU A 113 -3.67 0.80 19.26
N VAL A 114 -4.72 0.87 18.43
CA VAL A 114 -5.94 0.08 18.64
C VAL A 114 -6.26 -0.91 17.53
N VAL A 115 -5.82 -0.67 16.29
CA VAL A 115 -6.18 -1.52 15.13
C VAL A 115 -5.24 -2.73 15.06
N PRO A 116 -5.76 -3.97 15.19
CA PRO A 116 -4.91 -5.17 15.18
C PRO A 116 -4.13 -5.32 13.87
N GLY A 117 -2.81 -5.42 13.98
CA GLY A 117 -1.92 -5.64 12.84
C GLY A 117 -1.77 -4.45 11.88
N TYR A 118 -2.20 -3.25 12.28
CA TYR A 118 -2.08 -2.03 11.48
C TYR A 118 -0.64 -1.77 10.99
N GLU A 119 0.34 -1.83 11.89
CA GLU A 119 1.76 -1.60 11.53
C GLU A 119 2.28 -2.62 10.52
N ALA A 120 1.86 -3.88 10.64
CA ALA A 120 2.22 -4.92 9.69
C ALA A 120 1.61 -4.65 8.31
N ASP A 121 0.38 -4.15 8.24
CA ASP A 121 -0.29 -3.78 6.99
C ASP A 121 0.34 -2.56 6.33
N VAL A 122 0.64 -1.52 7.13
CA VAL A 122 1.37 -0.33 6.68
C VAL A 122 2.71 -0.77 6.07
N LYS A 123 3.50 -1.55 6.83
CA LYS A 123 4.82 -2.04 6.37
C LYS A 123 4.72 -2.90 5.12
N ALA A 124 3.73 -3.78 5.03
CA ALA A 124 3.51 -4.61 3.84
C ALA A 124 3.13 -3.76 2.63
N ALA A 125 2.23 -2.79 2.78
CA ALA A 125 1.81 -1.90 1.71
C ALA A 125 2.97 -1.00 1.24
N MET A 126 3.76 -0.45 2.16
CA MET A 126 4.96 0.33 1.85
C MET A 126 5.99 -0.51 1.08
N THR A 127 6.19 -1.76 1.49
CA THR A 127 7.09 -2.70 0.80
C THR A 127 6.64 -2.96 -0.63
N VAL A 128 5.34 -3.20 -0.84
CA VAL A 128 4.77 -3.35 -2.19
C VAL A 128 4.99 -2.09 -3.02
N ARG A 129 4.64 -0.92 -2.47
CA ARG A 129 4.82 0.37 -3.15
C ARG A 129 6.27 0.62 -3.57
N ALA A 130 7.22 0.43 -2.66
CA ALA A 130 8.64 0.64 -2.93
C ALA A 130 9.17 -0.25 -4.06
N ILE A 131 8.85 -1.55 -4.00
CA ILE A 131 9.34 -2.51 -4.99
C ILE A 131 8.66 -2.29 -6.35
N VAL A 132 7.37 -1.90 -6.37
CA VAL A 132 6.69 -1.52 -7.63
C VAL A 132 7.39 -0.32 -8.26
N ALA A 133 7.72 0.72 -7.50
CA ALA A 133 8.43 1.89 -8.01
C ALA A 133 9.82 1.54 -8.57
N ASP A 134 10.56 0.66 -7.89
CA ASP A 134 11.83 0.15 -8.39
C ASP A 134 11.67 -0.65 -9.67
N LEU A 135 10.66 -1.51 -9.75
CA LEU A 135 10.37 -2.29 -10.95
C LEU A 135 9.95 -1.40 -12.13
N THR A 136 9.11 -0.37 -11.90
CA THR A 136 8.78 0.62 -12.92
C THR A 136 10.04 1.26 -13.48
N ARG A 137 10.94 1.72 -12.61
CA ARG A 137 12.19 2.35 -13.04
C ARG A 137 13.07 1.37 -13.84
N ILE A 138 13.19 0.13 -13.40
CA ILE A 138 13.99 -0.91 -14.07
C ILE A 138 13.40 -1.20 -15.46
N LEU A 139 12.08 -1.45 -15.54
CA LEU A 139 11.41 -1.74 -16.81
C LEU A 139 11.43 -0.57 -17.77
N SER A 140 11.24 0.66 -17.30
CA SER A 140 11.37 1.85 -18.15
C SER A 140 12.79 1.97 -18.73
N ALA A 141 13.83 1.74 -17.93
CA ALA A 141 15.20 1.73 -18.43
C ALA A 141 15.45 0.56 -19.41
N ARG A 142 14.85 -0.61 -19.17
CA ARG A 142 14.94 -1.76 -20.07
C ARG A 142 14.23 -1.49 -21.39
N LEU A 143 13.09 -0.81 -21.35
CA LEU A 143 12.30 -0.45 -22.53
C LEU A 143 13.12 0.42 -23.49
N GLU A 144 13.80 1.44 -22.98
CA GLU A 144 14.70 2.28 -23.77
C GLU A 144 15.85 1.45 -24.36
N LYS A 145 16.51 0.61 -23.54
CA LYS A 145 17.59 -0.27 -24.02
C LYS A 145 17.15 -1.21 -25.13
N VAL A 146 15.95 -1.80 -25.03
CA VAL A 146 15.41 -2.69 -26.07
C VAL A 146 15.05 -1.90 -27.33
N ARG A 147 14.56 -0.66 -27.19
CA ARG A 147 14.26 0.21 -28.34
C ARG A 147 15.52 0.50 -29.16
N ASP A 148 16.63 0.76 -28.47
CA ASP A 148 17.90 1.13 -29.10
C ASP A 148 18.81 -0.08 -29.38
N ALA A 149 18.41 -1.30 -28.99
CA ALA A 149 19.23 -2.50 -29.15
C ALA A 149 19.46 -2.87 -30.63
N GLU A 150 20.70 -3.21 -30.96
CA GLU A 150 21.04 -3.89 -32.21
C GLU A 150 20.56 -5.35 -32.19
N PRO A 151 20.38 -6.01 -33.36
CA PRO A 151 19.87 -7.38 -33.45
C PRO A 151 20.62 -8.41 -32.59
N GLU A 152 21.94 -8.23 -32.44
CA GLU A 152 22.82 -9.07 -31.64
C GLU A 152 22.61 -8.93 -30.13
N ASP A 153 22.12 -7.78 -29.66
CA ASP A 153 21.89 -7.50 -28.24
C ASP A 153 20.47 -7.88 -27.77
N VAL A 154 19.55 -8.21 -28.68
CA VAL A 154 18.15 -8.48 -28.34
C VAL A 154 18.03 -9.68 -27.40
N GLN A 155 18.79 -10.75 -27.66
CA GLN A 155 18.79 -11.94 -26.81
C GLN A 155 19.29 -11.62 -25.39
N TRP A 156 20.38 -10.86 -25.29
CA TRP A 156 20.91 -10.43 -24.00
C TRP A 156 19.88 -9.62 -23.21
N ASN A 157 19.20 -8.68 -23.88
CA ASN A 157 18.14 -7.89 -23.24
C ASN A 157 16.96 -8.76 -22.76
N ALA A 158 16.56 -9.79 -23.53
CA ALA A 158 15.52 -10.73 -23.10
C ALA A 158 15.95 -11.53 -21.86
N GLN A 159 17.20 -12.01 -21.80
CA GLN A 159 17.74 -12.71 -20.64
C GLN A 159 17.82 -11.81 -19.40
N GLN A 160 18.23 -10.55 -19.57
CA GLN A 160 18.23 -9.60 -18.46
C GLN A 160 16.82 -9.32 -17.92
N LEU A 161 15.85 -9.14 -18.81
CA LEU A 161 14.45 -8.98 -18.42
C LEU A 161 13.94 -10.22 -17.66
N GLN A 162 14.30 -11.43 -18.10
CA GLN A 162 13.97 -12.66 -17.39
C GLN A 162 14.53 -12.65 -15.96
N ASN A 163 15.81 -12.30 -15.81
CA ASN A 163 16.48 -12.22 -14.52
C ASN A 163 15.83 -11.18 -13.58
N GLU A 164 15.47 -10.02 -14.12
CA GLU A 164 14.77 -8.95 -13.39
C GLU A 164 13.40 -9.43 -12.88
N LEU A 165 12.61 -10.10 -13.73
CA LEU A 165 11.31 -10.66 -13.35
C LEU A 165 11.42 -11.82 -12.34
N ASP A 166 12.46 -12.65 -12.48
CA ASP A 166 12.74 -13.74 -11.55
C ASP A 166 13.17 -13.23 -10.17
N ALA A 167 13.99 -12.18 -10.13
CA ALA A 167 14.35 -11.49 -8.90
C ALA A 167 13.11 -10.88 -8.25
N PHE A 168 12.27 -10.19 -9.03
CA PHE A 168 11.01 -9.63 -8.54
C PHE A 168 10.09 -10.69 -7.94
N GLY A 169 9.94 -11.85 -8.60
CA GLY A 169 9.12 -12.96 -8.11
C GLY A 169 9.54 -13.55 -6.76
N ARG A 170 10.78 -13.32 -6.32
CA ARG A 170 11.30 -13.75 -5.01
C ARG A 170 11.09 -12.72 -3.90
N THR A 171 10.66 -11.50 -4.23
CA THR A 171 10.49 -10.42 -3.27
C THR A 171 9.26 -10.61 -2.37
N ALA A 172 9.25 -9.94 -1.22
CA ALA A 172 8.08 -9.89 -0.35
C ALA A 172 6.89 -9.16 -1.02
N ALA A 173 7.15 -8.17 -1.88
CA ALA A 173 6.10 -7.46 -2.61
C ALA A 173 5.30 -8.38 -3.53
N TYR A 174 5.97 -9.31 -4.20
CA TYR A 174 5.28 -10.28 -5.07
C TYR A 174 4.21 -11.06 -4.30
N ARG A 175 4.46 -11.42 -3.03
CA ARG A 175 3.47 -12.11 -2.18
C ARG A 175 2.23 -11.24 -1.93
N GLY A 176 2.40 -9.93 -1.81
CA GLY A 176 1.34 -8.94 -1.55
C GLY A 176 0.53 -8.50 -2.78
N LEU A 177 0.89 -8.92 -3.99
CA LEU A 177 0.15 -8.58 -5.21
C LEU A 177 -1.21 -9.25 -5.29
N ARG A 178 -2.12 -8.66 -6.07
CA ARG A 178 -3.44 -9.26 -6.37
C ARG A 178 -3.25 -10.54 -7.20
N ALA A 179 -4.16 -11.48 -7.05
CA ALA A 179 -4.14 -12.73 -7.80
C ALA A 179 -4.06 -12.48 -9.32
N GLN A 180 -4.88 -11.57 -9.85
CA GLN A 180 -4.86 -11.23 -11.29
C GLN A 180 -3.54 -10.59 -11.73
N ASP A 181 -2.94 -9.71 -10.91
CA ASP A 181 -1.63 -9.15 -11.24
C ASP A 181 -0.55 -10.25 -11.30
N LYS A 182 -0.58 -11.21 -10.36
CA LYS A 182 0.35 -12.36 -10.36
C LYS A 182 0.18 -13.22 -11.60
N ARG A 183 -1.05 -13.45 -12.04
CA ARG A 183 -1.35 -14.20 -13.27
C ARG A 183 -0.65 -13.57 -14.47
N HIS A 184 -0.87 -12.27 -14.70
CA HIS A 184 -0.26 -11.55 -15.82
C HIS A 184 1.27 -11.62 -15.76
N ILE A 185 1.87 -11.45 -14.57
CA ILE A 185 3.33 -11.53 -14.42
C ILE A 185 3.86 -12.94 -14.73
N ILE A 186 3.16 -13.99 -14.32
CA ILE A 186 3.55 -15.38 -14.63
C ILE A 186 3.46 -15.64 -16.14
N GLU A 187 2.38 -15.20 -16.78
CA GLU A 187 2.18 -15.34 -18.22
C GLU A 187 3.27 -14.58 -19.00
N SER A 188 3.54 -13.33 -18.64
CA SER A 188 4.62 -12.54 -19.24
C SER A 188 5.99 -13.17 -19.00
N ARG A 189 6.29 -13.70 -17.80
CA ARG A 189 7.54 -14.43 -17.53
C ARG A 189 7.72 -15.63 -18.45
N GLY A 190 6.66 -16.38 -18.72
CA GLY A 190 6.70 -17.48 -19.69
C GLY A 190 7.05 -16.99 -21.10
N GLN A 191 6.46 -15.88 -21.54
CA GLN A 191 6.76 -15.28 -22.85
C GLN A 191 8.20 -14.76 -22.94
N VAL A 192 8.68 -14.06 -21.91
CA VAL A 192 10.07 -13.57 -21.82
C VAL A 192 11.04 -14.74 -21.85
N GLY A 193 10.77 -15.81 -21.08
CA GLY A 193 11.62 -17.00 -21.03
C GLY A 193 11.76 -17.69 -22.39
N ARG A 194 10.70 -17.70 -23.21
CA ARG A 194 10.79 -18.21 -24.59
C ARG A 194 11.71 -17.36 -25.45
N LEU A 195 11.56 -16.04 -25.42
CA LEU A 195 12.41 -15.12 -26.19
C LEU A 195 13.88 -15.17 -25.73
N ALA A 196 14.12 -15.29 -24.43
CA ALA A 196 15.47 -15.38 -23.86
C ALA A 196 16.22 -16.67 -24.28
N ALA A 197 15.49 -17.75 -24.54
CA ALA A 197 16.04 -19.03 -25.00
C ALA A 197 16.30 -19.08 -26.52
N MET A 198 15.73 -18.17 -27.31
CA MET A 198 15.97 -18.12 -28.76
C MET A 198 17.32 -17.47 -29.05
N ALA A 199 18.08 -18.01 -30.01
CA ALA A 199 19.38 -17.45 -30.41
C ALA A 199 19.24 -16.09 -31.12
N SER A 200 18.16 -15.89 -31.87
CA SER A 200 17.87 -14.65 -32.58
C SER A 200 16.40 -14.25 -32.37
N PRO A 201 16.04 -13.72 -31.19
CA PRO A 201 14.67 -13.30 -30.91
C PRO A 201 14.30 -12.06 -31.72
N VAL A 202 13.02 -11.94 -32.08
CA VAL A 202 12.51 -10.80 -32.84
C VAL A 202 12.40 -9.58 -31.93
N LYS A 203 13.15 -8.51 -32.25
CA LYS A 203 13.17 -7.24 -31.49
C LYS A 203 11.77 -6.68 -31.23
N ALA A 204 10.90 -6.69 -32.24
CA ALA A 204 9.54 -6.17 -32.14
C ALA A 204 8.70 -6.92 -31.09
N GLU A 205 8.84 -8.24 -31.00
CA GLU A 205 8.13 -9.06 -30.01
C GLU A 205 8.61 -8.76 -28.58
N LEU A 206 9.94 -8.65 -28.38
CA LEU A 206 10.49 -8.27 -27.09
C LEU A 206 10.06 -6.86 -26.68
N LEU A 207 10.07 -5.91 -27.61
CA LEU A 207 9.67 -4.53 -27.35
C LEU A 207 8.20 -4.46 -26.91
N GLN A 208 7.30 -5.12 -27.63
CA GLN A 208 5.87 -5.17 -27.28
C GLN A 208 5.64 -5.79 -25.89
N LEU A 209 6.39 -6.85 -25.57
CA LEU A 209 6.30 -7.51 -24.27
C LEU A 209 6.79 -6.60 -23.13
N VAL A 210 7.90 -5.89 -23.32
CA VAL A 210 8.42 -4.93 -22.33
C VAL A 210 7.45 -3.76 -22.15
N GLN A 211 6.85 -3.24 -23.22
CA GLN A 211 5.83 -2.18 -23.14
C GLN A 211 4.60 -2.64 -22.33
N THR A 212 4.13 -3.85 -22.57
CA THR A 212 3.00 -4.44 -21.84
C THR A 212 3.33 -4.60 -20.35
N LEU A 213 4.54 -5.08 -20.04
CA LEU A 213 5.03 -5.20 -18.67
C LEU A 213 5.20 -3.84 -17.98
N ASP A 214 5.74 -2.84 -18.65
CA ASP A 214 5.88 -1.47 -18.12
C ASP A 214 4.50 -0.89 -17.80
N GLY A 215 3.52 -1.03 -18.71
CA GLY A 215 2.13 -0.63 -18.49
C GLY A 215 1.48 -1.37 -17.31
N LEU A 216 1.67 -2.68 -17.21
CA LEU A 216 1.19 -3.49 -16.08
C LEU A 216 1.78 -2.98 -14.76
N VAL A 217 3.09 -2.78 -14.67
CA VAL A 217 3.74 -2.36 -13.43
C VAL A 217 3.34 -0.93 -13.04
N ARG A 218 3.17 -0.03 -14.01
CA ARG A 218 2.59 1.30 -13.75
C ARG A 218 1.19 1.21 -13.17
N SER A 219 0.36 0.28 -13.66
CA SER A 219 -0.97 0.07 -13.09
C SER A 219 -0.94 -0.40 -11.63
N LEU A 220 0.13 -1.07 -11.18
CA LEU A 220 0.33 -1.46 -9.78
C LEU A 220 0.55 -0.26 -8.84
N ALA A 221 0.87 0.93 -9.37
CA ALA A 221 0.92 2.17 -8.59
C ALA A 221 -0.44 2.51 -7.94
N ALA A 222 -1.53 1.87 -8.37
CA ALA A 222 -2.82 1.89 -7.66
C ALA A 222 -2.73 1.45 -6.19
N VAL A 223 -1.66 0.76 -5.77
CA VAL A 223 -1.37 0.50 -4.36
C VAL A 223 -1.34 1.78 -3.51
N ASN A 224 -0.94 2.92 -4.09
CA ASN A 224 -0.95 4.24 -3.43
C ASN A 224 -2.34 4.70 -2.99
N GLN A 225 -3.40 4.14 -3.57
CA GLN A 225 -4.79 4.46 -3.23
C GLN A 225 -5.32 3.65 -2.05
N ARG A 226 -4.51 2.76 -1.46
CA ARG A 226 -4.91 2.01 -0.27
C ARG A 226 -5.05 2.96 0.92
N LYS A 227 -6.19 2.88 1.62
CA LYS A 227 -6.51 3.70 2.79
C LYS A 227 -5.38 3.73 3.83
N VAL A 228 -4.77 2.59 4.11
CA VAL A 228 -3.65 2.46 5.06
C VAL A 228 -2.43 3.31 4.67
N LEU A 229 -2.11 3.41 3.37
CA LEU A 229 -1.02 4.26 2.89
C LEU A 229 -1.42 5.73 2.90
N ILE A 230 -2.66 6.07 2.52
CA ILE A 230 -3.12 7.46 2.56
C ILE A 230 -3.02 8.04 3.98
N ILE A 231 -3.43 7.27 4.99
CA ILE A 231 -3.34 7.70 6.40
C ILE A 231 -1.87 7.83 6.82
N ASN A 232 -1.06 6.78 6.58
CA ASN A 232 0.36 6.79 6.89
C ASN A 232 1.10 7.97 6.22
N ASP A 233 0.84 8.22 4.94
CA ASP A 233 1.53 9.24 4.16
C ASP A 233 1.20 10.65 4.69
N ARG A 234 -0.02 10.90 5.17
CA ARG A 234 -0.39 12.15 5.84
C ARG A 234 0.37 12.33 7.16
N GLU A 235 0.47 11.29 7.97
CA GLU A 235 1.23 11.31 9.23
C GLU A 235 2.72 11.58 8.96
N VAL A 236 3.31 10.85 8.01
CA VAL A 236 4.70 11.01 7.59
C VAL A 236 4.94 12.43 7.06
N TRP A 237 4.05 12.95 6.22
CA TRP A 237 4.15 14.30 5.67
C TRP A 237 4.14 15.36 6.77
N ALA A 238 3.23 15.25 7.75
CA ALA A 238 3.18 16.16 8.89
C ALA A 238 4.46 16.11 9.73
N VAL A 239 4.98 14.90 10.01
CA VAL A 239 6.24 14.73 10.76
C VAL A 239 7.42 15.35 9.99
N CYS A 240 7.50 15.12 8.68
CA CYS A 240 8.52 15.74 7.83
C CYS A 240 8.42 17.27 7.86
N GLY A 241 7.21 17.82 7.77
CA GLY A 241 6.97 19.28 7.85
C GLY A 241 7.53 19.89 9.13
N VAL A 242 7.22 19.31 10.30
CA VAL A 242 7.74 19.77 11.60
C VAL A 242 9.27 19.72 11.66
N ARG A 243 9.89 18.65 11.12
CA ARG A 243 11.36 18.51 11.12
C ARG A 243 12.01 19.55 10.19
N LEU A 244 11.42 19.80 9.03
CA LEU A 244 11.92 20.79 8.08
C LEU A 244 11.77 22.22 8.59
N GLU A 245 10.67 22.53 9.26
CA GLU A 245 10.47 23.83 9.90
C GLU A 245 11.54 24.08 10.98
N ARG A 246 11.82 23.07 11.82
CA ARG A 246 12.90 23.14 12.82
C ARG A 246 14.27 23.32 12.17
N ALA A 247 14.54 22.59 11.09
CA ALA A 247 15.80 22.74 10.34
C ALA A 247 15.95 24.15 9.77
N GLN A 248 14.87 24.73 9.24
CA GLN A 248 14.86 26.09 8.70
C GLN A 248 15.17 27.14 9.77
N THR A 249 14.55 27.03 10.94
CA THR A 249 14.77 27.94 12.07
C THR A 249 16.22 27.94 12.56
N LEU A 250 16.88 26.77 12.51
CA LEU A 250 18.27 26.62 12.98
C LEU A 250 19.32 26.97 11.91
N LEU A 251 18.93 27.18 10.65
CA LEU A 251 19.86 27.30 9.53
C LEU A 251 20.88 28.45 9.67
N GLY A 252 20.49 29.54 10.35
CA GLY A 252 21.36 30.70 10.60
C GLY A 252 22.14 30.67 11.91
N SER A 253 21.69 29.90 12.91
CA SER A 253 22.23 29.92 14.28
C SER A 253 22.95 28.64 14.68
N ASP A 254 22.49 27.49 14.17
CA ASP A 254 23.06 26.16 14.43
C ASP A 254 22.96 25.28 13.17
N PRO A 255 23.90 25.43 12.22
CA PRO A 255 23.91 24.66 10.99
C PRO A 255 24.00 23.14 11.21
N ALA A 256 24.68 22.71 12.28
CA ALA A 256 24.80 21.28 12.61
C ALA A 256 23.46 20.72 13.09
N GLY A 257 22.74 21.45 13.95
CA GLY A 257 21.38 21.12 14.35
C GLY A 257 20.41 21.08 13.16
N ALA A 258 20.50 22.05 12.26
CA ALA A 258 19.70 22.09 11.03
C ALA A 258 19.97 20.87 10.13
N ALA A 259 21.24 20.51 9.91
CA ALA A 259 21.63 19.32 9.14
C ALA A 259 21.10 18.02 9.77
N ARG A 260 21.11 17.92 11.10
CA ARG A 260 20.51 16.77 11.82
C ARG A 260 19.00 16.66 11.59
N PHE A 261 18.26 17.76 11.72
CA PHE A 261 16.81 17.75 11.48
C PHE A 261 16.46 17.46 10.02
N LEU A 262 17.27 17.93 9.06
CA LEU A 262 17.14 17.54 7.66
C LEU A 262 17.35 16.03 7.47
N ALA A 263 18.40 15.47 8.07
CA ALA A 263 18.67 14.03 7.98
C ALA A 263 17.52 13.21 8.57
N GLU A 264 16.97 13.63 9.71
CA GLU A 264 15.78 13.02 10.31
C GLU A 264 14.56 13.12 9.39
N ALA A 265 14.29 14.28 8.79
CA ALA A 265 13.20 14.44 7.83
C ALA A 265 13.35 13.49 6.64
N VAL A 266 14.57 13.33 6.10
CA VAL A 266 14.85 12.38 5.03
C VAL A 266 14.63 10.94 5.47
N MET A 267 15.02 10.58 6.69
CA MET A 267 14.77 9.22 7.22
C MET A 267 13.28 8.92 7.31
N VAL A 268 12.47 9.87 7.81
CA VAL A 268 11.01 9.68 7.86
C VAL A 268 10.41 9.66 6.44
N ALA A 269 10.89 10.51 5.53
CA ALA A 269 10.44 10.57 4.14
C ALA A 269 10.75 9.28 3.34
N GLN A 270 11.70 8.42 3.78
CA GLN A 270 11.86 7.08 3.17
C GLN A 270 10.56 6.28 3.21
N SER A 271 9.70 6.55 4.19
CA SER A 271 8.37 5.94 4.29
C SER A 271 7.38 6.46 3.25
N LEU A 272 7.76 7.37 2.36
CA LEU A 272 6.98 7.81 1.18
C LEU A 272 7.54 7.26 -0.14
N TYR A 273 8.61 6.45 -0.11
CA TYR A 273 9.22 5.91 -1.32
C TYR A 273 8.21 5.12 -2.16
N GLY A 274 8.17 5.41 -3.46
CA GLY A 274 7.22 4.93 -4.46
C GLY A 274 5.91 5.72 -4.54
N ARG A 275 5.79 6.84 -3.82
CA ARG A 275 4.64 7.75 -3.92
C ARG A 275 4.74 8.68 -5.13
N GLU A 276 5.92 9.22 -5.39
CA GLU A 276 6.18 10.20 -6.45
C GLU A 276 7.62 10.02 -6.99
N PRO A 277 7.81 9.95 -8.33
CA PRO A 277 9.12 9.68 -8.94
C PRO A 277 10.25 10.67 -8.61
N GLY A 278 9.95 11.96 -8.51
CA GLY A 278 10.91 13.01 -8.16
C GLY A 278 11.44 12.86 -6.73
N LEU A 279 10.54 12.61 -5.77
CA LEU A 279 10.90 12.27 -4.41
C LEU A 279 11.74 11.00 -4.35
N ASP A 280 11.38 9.96 -5.11
CA ASP A 280 12.17 8.72 -5.16
C ASP A 280 13.59 8.95 -5.67
N ALA A 281 13.76 9.79 -6.69
CA ALA A 281 15.09 10.15 -7.20
C ALA A 281 15.92 10.86 -6.13
N PHE A 282 15.31 11.81 -5.41
CA PHE A 282 15.94 12.50 -4.28
C PHE A 282 16.33 11.52 -3.16
N LEU A 283 15.39 10.69 -2.69
CA LEU A 283 15.60 9.73 -1.59
C LEU A 283 16.68 8.68 -1.91
N ARG A 284 16.80 8.26 -3.18
CA ARG A 284 17.89 7.38 -3.62
C ARG A 284 19.25 8.07 -3.57
N LYS A 285 19.32 9.32 -4.05
CA LYS A 285 20.56 10.12 -4.03
C LYS A 285 21.03 10.37 -2.61
N THR A 286 20.11 10.67 -1.71
CA THR A 286 20.43 11.01 -0.31
C THR A 286 20.77 9.81 0.57
N ARG A 287 20.38 8.58 0.20
CA ARG A 287 20.68 7.36 0.98
C ARG A 287 22.18 7.15 1.24
N LYS A 288 23.05 7.62 0.34
CA LYS A 288 24.52 7.51 0.48
C LYS A 288 25.18 8.83 0.88
N ALA A 289 24.42 9.92 0.98
CA ALA A 289 24.95 11.23 1.28
C ALA A 289 25.04 11.45 2.80
N PRO A 290 26.11 12.07 3.32
CA PRO A 290 26.22 12.39 4.74
C PRO A 290 25.40 13.63 5.07
N LEU A 291 24.07 13.51 5.06
CA LEU A 291 23.15 14.64 5.25
C LEU A 291 23.38 15.40 6.56
N GLY A 292 23.76 14.69 7.62
CA GLY A 292 24.03 15.28 8.93
C GLY A 292 25.28 16.15 9.01
N SER A 293 26.12 16.16 7.97
CA SER A 293 27.32 17.01 7.89
C SER A 293 27.21 18.10 6.83
N LEU A 294 26.05 18.29 6.21
CA LEU A 294 25.83 19.37 5.25
C LEU A 294 25.94 20.73 5.93
N SER A 295 26.43 21.74 5.20
CA SER A 295 26.52 23.10 5.71
C SER A 295 26.32 24.13 4.59
N GLY A 296 26.15 25.39 4.97
CA GLY A 296 26.10 26.53 4.04
C GLY A 296 25.03 26.40 2.94
N ALA A 297 25.46 26.62 1.70
CA ALA A 297 24.57 26.61 0.54
C ALA A 297 24.00 25.21 0.22
N GLU A 298 24.78 24.15 0.44
CA GLU A 298 24.35 22.77 0.16
C GLU A 298 23.22 22.33 1.09
N LEU A 299 23.33 22.68 2.37
CA LEU A 299 22.28 22.43 3.36
C LEU A 299 20.98 23.15 2.97
N ARG A 300 21.06 24.43 2.63
CA ARG A 300 19.91 25.24 2.20
C ARG A 300 19.25 24.67 0.95
N SER A 301 20.03 24.41 -0.09
CA SER A 301 19.51 23.87 -1.35
C SER A 301 18.88 22.49 -1.18
N THR A 302 19.46 21.63 -0.35
CA THR A 302 18.90 20.29 -0.07
C THR A 302 17.58 20.39 0.71
N LEU A 303 17.50 21.32 1.66
CA LEU A 303 16.30 21.59 2.45
C LEU A 303 15.17 22.13 1.55
N GLU A 304 15.46 23.13 0.71
CA GLU A 304 14.51 23.70 -0.26
C GLU A 304 14.01 22.64 -1.25
N THR A 305 14.91 21.77 -1.73
CA THR A 305 14.56 20.66 -2.63
C THR A 305 13.58 19.70 -1.97
N LEU A 306 13.86 19.27 -0.73
CA LEU A 306 12.95 18.35 -0.03
C LEU A 306 11.61 19.01 0.29
N GLN A 307 11.59 20.29 0.68
CA GLN A 307 10.35 21.04 0.87
C GLN A 307 9.51 21.11 -0.41
N GLY A 308 10.13 21.45 -1.54
CA GLY A 308 9.43 21.49 -2.83
C GLY A 308 8.85 20.14 -3.24
N LEU A 309 9.61 19.06 -3.04
CA LEU A 309 9.16 17.69 -3.32
C LEU A 309 8.03 17.22 -2.39
N LEU A 310 8.01 17.65 -1.12
CA LEU A 310 6.91 17.32 -0.21
C LEU A 310 5.67 18.21 -0.43
N ALA A 311 5.86 19.45 -0.88
CA ALA A 311 4.76 20.35 -1.20
C ALA A 311 3.96 19.85 -2.41
N SER A 312 4.64 19.28 -3.43
CA SER A 312 3.96 18.69 -4.59
C SER A 312 3.09 17.49 -4.24
N LEU A 313 3.34 16.83 -3.10
CA LEU A 313 2.50 15.74 -2.59
C LEU A 313 1.21 16.23 -1.92
N GLY A 314 1.24 17.42 -1.30
CA GLY A 314 0.12 17.96 -0.51
C GLY A 314 -0.98 18.63 -1.34
N GLY A 315 -0.72 18.91 -2.63
CA GLY A 315 -1.69 19.51 -3.56
C GLY A 315 -2.51 18.51 -4.39
N MET A 316 -2.37 17.20 -4.14
CA MET A 316 -3.10 16.10 -4.80
C MET A 316 -3.98 15.33 -3.81
#